data_AF-A0A2V2CXQ4-F1
#
_entry.id   AF-A0A2V2CXQ4-F1
#
_cell.length_a   1.000
_cell.length_b   1.000
_cell.length_c   1.000
_cell.angle_alpha   90.00
_cell.angle_beta   90.00
_cell.angle_gamma   90.00
#
_symmetry.space_group_name_H-M   'P 1'
#
loop_
_entity.id
_entity.type
_entity.pdbx_description
1 polymer ?
#
loop_
_entity_poly.entity_id
_entity_poly.type
_entity_poly.pdbx_seq_one_letter_code
_entity_poly.pdbx_strand_id
1 'polypeptide(L)'
;MLDSYIIQVYYCINTVIHLYYYLLKQERKSAEMSWNLDAAAPIYQQIKDKIKNDIISGKYLPGQKLPGVRDLATEASVNPNTMQRALTDLEREGFIITLGTNGRVVTSDLALIEKEKDLQLRGITEAYLARIKSMGFTKNDAADLILHLEEEN
;
A
#
# COMPACT_ATOMS: atom_id res chain seq x y z
N MET A 1 28.28 12.62 43.80
CA MET A 1 27.38 11.47 44.08
C MET A 1 26.11 11.48 43.22
N LEU A 2 25.69 12.63 42.66
CA LEU A 2 24.55 12.75 41.74
C LEU A 2 24.85 12.29 40.29
N ASP A 3 26.12 12.25 39.87
CA ASP A 3 26.50 11.96 38.47
C ASP A 3 26.26 10.50 38.06
N SER A 4 26.45 9.54 38.97
CA SER A 4 26.22 8.12 38.67
C SER A 4 24.73 7.82 38.42
N TYR A 5 23.82 8.53 39.10
CA TYR A 5 22.39 8.36 38.90
C TYR A 5 21.95 8.92 37.54
N ILE A 6 22.48 10.08 37.14
CA ILE A 6 22.21 10.70 35.84
C ILE A 6 22.70 9.80 34.70
N ILE A 7 23.90 9.22 34.83
CA ILE A 7 24.47 8.29 33.84
C ILE A 7 23.58 7.03 33.72
N GLN A 8 23.12 6.47 34.84
CA GLN A 8 22.27 5.28 34.84
C GLN A 8 20.89 5.55 34.21
N VAL A 9 20.30 6.71 34.50
CA VAL A 9 19.05 7.15 33.87
C VAL A 9 19.22 7.36 32.36
N TYR A 10 20.35 7.95 31.93
CA TYR A 10 20.65 8.14 30.51
C TYR A 10 20.75 6.81 29.76
N TYR A 11 21.47 5.81 30.29
CA TYR A 11 21.54 4.49 29.67
C TYR A 11 20.18 3.81 29.62
N CYS A 12 19.37 3.92 30.68
CA CYS A 12 18.03 3.34 30.73
C CYS A 12 17.12 3.95 29.66
N ILE A 13 17.11 5.29 29.53
CA ILE A 13 16.33 5.99 28.48
C ILE A 13 16.80 5.58 27.09
N ASN A 14 18.10 5.53 26.85
CA ASN A 14 18.64 5.20 25.53
C ASN A 14 18.34 3.75 25.14
N THR A 15 18.39 2.81 26.11
CA THR A 15 17.97 1.41 25.91
C THR A 15 16.48 1.30 25.64
N VAL A 16 15.61 2.03 26.35
CA VAL A 16 14.17 2.06 26.10
C VAL A 16 13.86 2.63 24.72
N ILE A 17 14.54 3.71 24.30
CA ILE A 17 14.42 4.27 22.95
C ILE A 17 14.86 3.22 21.90
N HIS A 18 15.98 2.53 22.11
CA HIS A 18 16.45 1.49 21.20
C HIS A 18 15.49 0.30 21.11
N LEU A 19 14.93 -0.13 22.24
CA LEU A 19 13.89 -1.16 22.28
C LEU A 19 12.61 -0.70 21.58
N TYR A 20 12.19 0.55 21.78
CA TYR A 20 11.03 1.14 21.11
C TYR A 20 11.23 1.18 19.59
N TYR A 21 12.39 1.63 19.10
CA TYR A 21 12.73 1.58 17.68
C TYR A 21 12.81 0.15 17.14
N TYR A 22 13.33 -0.79 17.92
CA TYR A 22 13.41 -2.21 17.54
C TYR A 22 12.00 -2.85 17.45
N LEU A 23 11.12 -2.55 18.40
CA LEU A 23 9.73 -3.01 18.41
C LEU A 23 8.92 -2.41 17.26
N LEU A 24 9.04 -1.10 16.99
CA LEU A 24 8.43 -0.47 15.80
C LEU A 24 8.92 -1.09 14.49
N LYS A 25 10.19 -1.54 14.44
CA LYS A 25 10.75 -2.24 13.27
C LYS A 25 10.18 -3.66 13.12
N GLN A 26 9.81 -4.32 14.22
CA GLN A 26 9.11 -5.61 14.17
C GLN A 26 7.65 -5.46 13.72
N GLU A 27 6.92 -4.46 14.22
CA GLU A 27 5.54 -4.20 13.78
C GLU A 27 5.44 -3.86 12.28
N ARG A 28 6.41 -3.09 11.74
CA ARG A 28 6.53 -2.88 10.28
C ARG A 28 6.80 -4.16 9.49
N LYS A 29 7.41 -5.16 10.11
CA LYS A 29 7.72 -6.46 9.48
C LYS A 29 6.50 -7.37 9.45
N SER A 30 5.63 -7.31 10.47
CA SER A 30 4.36 -8.04 10.53
C SER A 30 3.24 -7.41 9.70
N ALA A 31 3.37 -6.15 9.26
CA ALA A 31 2.65 -5.61 8.10
C ALA A 31 3.21 -6.13 6.77
N GLU A 32 3.77 -7.35 6.81
CA GLU A 32 4.21 -8.17 5.69
C GLU A 32 3.08 -8.20 4.66
N MET A 33 3.41 -7.95 3.40
CA MET A 33 2.43 -7.99 2.32
C MET A 33 1.86 -9.40 2.25
N SER A 34 0.65 -9.60 2.79
CA SER A 34 -0.14 -10.79 2.46
C SER A 34 -0.55 -10.64 1.00
N TRP A 35 0.29 -11.13 0.10
CA TRP A 35 0.02 -11.24 -1.32
C TRP A 35 -1.06 -12.30 -1.51
N ASN A 36 -2.33 -11.90 -1.36
CA ASN A 36 -3.46 -12.76 -1.66
C ASN A 36 -3.67 -12.77 -3.18
N LEU A 37 -2.92 -13.66 -3.85
CA LEU A 37 -2.91 -13.79 -5.30
C LEU A 37 -3.70 -15.03 -5.73
N ASP A 38 -4.69 -14.83 -6.57
CA ASP A 38 -5.51 -15.90 -7.12
C ASP A 38 -4.91 -16.42 -8.43
N ALA A 39 -4.60 -17.73 -8.49
CA ALA A 39 -4.07 -18.37 -9.69
C ALA A 39 -5.08 -18.44 -10.85
N ALA A 40 -6.38 -18.26 -10.59
CA ALA A 40 -7.42 -18.24 -11.63
C ALA A 40 -7.36 -16.98 -12.51
N ALA A 41 -6.70 -15.91 -12.05
CA ALA A 41 -6.54 -14.66 -12.77
C ALA A 41 -5.06 -14.37 -13.08
N PRO A 42 -4.75 -13.49 -14.05
CA PRO A 42 -3.37 -13.16 -14.38
C PRO A 42 -2.61 -12.55 -13.19
N ILE A 43 -1.64 -13.28 -12.65
CA ILE A 43 -0.88 -12.90 -11.45
C ILE A 43 -0.16 -11.55 -11.60
N TYR A 44 0.42 -11.27 -12.77
CA TYR A 44 1.12 -9.99 -12.99
C TYR A 44 0.18 -8.78 -12.86
N GLN A 45 -1.10 -8.94 -13.25
CA GLN A 45 -2.10 -7.88 -13.16
C GLN A 45 -2.44 -7.60 -11.70
N GLN A 46 -2.64 -8.66 -10.90
CA GLN A 46 -2.91 -8.54 -9.47
C GLN A 46 -1.75 -7.89 -8.72
N ILE A 47 -0.50 -8.24 -9.06
CA ILE A 47 0.69 -7.59 -8.49
C ILE A 47 0.70 -6.10 -8.83
N LYS A 48 0.46 -5.76 -10.10
CA LYS A 48 0.44 -4.37 -10.57
C LYS A 48 -0.61 -3.56 -9.80
N ASP A 49 -1.83 -4.09 -9.73
CA ASP A 49 -2.95 -3.43 -9.06
C ASP A 49 -2.69 -3.30 -7.55
N LYS A 50 -2.09 -4.31 -6.91
CA LYS A 50 -1.69 -4.25 -5.50
C LYS A 50 -0.66 -3.14 -5.24
N ILE A 51 0.40 -3.07 -6.03
CA ILE A 51 1.45 -2.04 -5.86
C ILE A 51 0.88 -0.65 -6.16
N LYS A 52 0.05 -0.52 -7.20
CA LYS A 52 -0.66 0.72 -7.51
C LYS A 52 -1.52 1.19 -6.32
N ASN A 53 -2.29 0.30 -5.72
CA ASN A 53 -3.11 0.63 -4.54
C ASN A 53 -2.24 1.02 -3.33
N ASP A 54 -1.08 0.40 -3.16
CA ASP A 54 -0.12 0.77 -2.11
C ASP A 54 0.47 2.18 -2.35
N ILE A 55 0.62 2.60 -3.61
CA ILE A 55 1.01 3.98 -3.94
C ILE A 55 -0.13 4.96 -3.64
N ILE A 56 -1.35 4.66 -4.10
CA ILE A 56 -2.53 5.54 -3.95
C ILE A 56 -2.90 5.73 -2.46
N SER A 57 -2.77 4.66 -1.65
CA SER A 57 -3.03 4.72 -0.21
C SER A 57 -1.92 5.40 0.59
N GLY A 58 -0.79 5.76 -0.05
CA GLY A 58 0.34 6.40 0.60
C GLY A 58 1.27 5.46 1.37
N LYS A 59 1.10 4.13 1.23
CA LYS A 59 2.04 3.15 1.78
C LYS A 59 3.42 3.26 1.12
N TYR A 60 3.44 3.50 -0.19
CA TYR A 60 4.64 3.94 -0.90
C TYR A 60 4.50 5.43 -1.24
N LEU A 61 5.38 6.24 -0.68
CA LEU A 61 5.35 7.69 -0.84
C LEU A 61 5.92 8.13 -2.19
N PRO A 62 5.45 9.25 -2.76
CA PRO A 62 6.05 9.87 -3.93
C PRO A 62 7.57 10.07 -3.77
N GLY A 63 8.36 9.68 -4.76
CA GLY A 63 9.83 9.72 -4.73
C GLY A 63 10.50 8.62 -3.89
N GLN A 64 9.73 7.77 -3.19
CA GLN A 64 10.27 6.64 -2.43
C GLN A 64 10.82 5.57 -3.37
N LYS A 65 11.99 5.02 -3.03
CA LYS A 65 12.56 3.86 -3.70
C LYS A 65 11.77 2.59 -3.38
N LEU A 66 11.37 1.86 -4.43
CA LEU A 66 10.73 0.56 -4.29
C LEU A 66 11.76 -0.54 -4.01
N PRO A 67 11.36 -1.63 -3.32
CA PRO A 67 12.22 -2.80 -3.17
C PRO A 67 12.60 -3.43 -4.51
N GLY A 68 13.67 -4.21 -4.54
CA GLY A 68 14.15 -4.83 -5.77
C GLY A 68 13.16 -5.84 -6.33
N VAL A 69 13.23 -6.11 -7.64
CA VAL A 69 12.36 -7.10 -8.31
C VAL A 69 12.42 -8.46 -7.62
N ARG A 70 13.63 -8.91 -7.27
CA ARG A 70 13.84 -10.21 -6.62
C ARG A 70 13.31 -10.23 -5.19
N ASP A 71 13.44 -9.13 -4.46
CA ASP A 71 12.94 -9.01 -3.10
C ASP A 71 11.41 -9.07 -3.10
N LEU A 72 10.77 -8.24 -3.94
CA LEU A 72 9.32 -8.25 -4.12
C LEU A 72 8.81 -9.60 -4.61
N ALA A 73 9.51 -10.24 -5.56
CA ALA A 73 9.11 -11.54 -6.08
C ALA A 73 9.19 -12.64 -5.01
N THR A 74 10.23 -12.59 -4.17
CA THR A 74 10.40 -13.53 -3.04
C THR A 74 9.31 -13.32 -2.00
N GLU A 75 9.04 -12.07 -1.63
CA GLU A 75 7.98 -11.71 -0.68
C GLU A 75 6.60 -12.14 -1.21
N ALA A 76 6.34 -11.95 -2.50
CA ALA A 76 5.09 -12.36 -3.14
C ALA A 76 5.01 -13.85 -3.49
N SER A 77 6.10 -14.62 -3.29
CA SER A 77 6.21 -16.01 -3.72
C SER A 77 5.85 -16.21 -5.21
N VAL A 78 6.29 -15.29 -6.07
CA VAL A 78 6.04 -15.32 -7.52
C VAL A 78 7.33 -15.41 -8.33
N ASN A 79 7.20 -15.80 -9.61
CA ASN A 79 8.32 -15.77 -10.54
C ASN A 79 8.84 -14.32 -10.72
N PRO A 80 10.16 -14.07 -10.60
CA PRO A 80 10.75 -12.75 -10.81
C PRO A 80 10.40 -12.10 -12.15
N ASN A 81 10.21 -12.89 -13.21
CA ASN A 81 9.78 -12.37 -14.51
C ASN A 81 8.34 -11.85 -14.48
N THR A 82 7.46 -12.48 -13.69
CA THR A 82 6.08 -12.02 -13.48
C THR A 82 6.07 -10.70 -12.71
N MET A 83 6.89 -10.59 -11.67
CA MET A 83 7.09 -9.34 -10.93
C MET A 83 7.67 -8.24 -11.84
N GLN A 84 8.68 -8.56 -12.64
CA GLN A 84 9.27 -7.63 -13.61
C GLN A 84 8.23 -7.14 -14.62
N ARG A 85 7.38 -8.03 -15.14
CA ARG A 85 6.29 -7.64 -16.05
C ARG A 85 5.32 -6.67 -15.39
N ALA A 86 4.89 -6.96 -14.16
CA ALA A 86 3.99 -6.09 -13.41
C ALA A 86 4.59 -4.68 -13.19
N LEU A 87 5.87 -4.61 -12.81
CA LEU A 87 6.58 -3.34 -12.61
C LEU A 87 6.79 -2.59 -13.92
N THR A 88 7.08 -3.27 -15.03
CA THR A 88 7.18 -2.63 -16.36
C THR A 88 5.84 -2.04 -16.80
N ASP A 89 4.72 -2.75 -16.57
CA ASP A 89 3.40 -2.21 -16.87
C ASP A 89 3.07 -1.00 -15.98
N LEU A 90 3.43 -1.04 -14.69
CA LEU A 90 3.25 0.07 -13.76
C LEU A 90 4.10 1.30 -14.13
N GLU A 91 5.31 1.07 -14.65
CA GLU A 91 6.19 2.12 -15.18
C GLU A 91 5.60 2.76 -16.44
N ARG A 92 5.05 1.94 -17.35
CA ARG A 92 4.37 2.44 -18.55
C ARG A 92 3.15 3.29 -18.20
N GLU A 93 2.46 2.97 -17.11
CA GLU A 93 1.34 3.77 -16.58
C GLU A 93 1.79 5.03 -15.83
N GLY A 94 3.10 5.22 -15.62
CA GLY A 94 3.68 6.44 -15.04
C GLY A 94 3.72 6.47 -13.51
N PHE A 95 3.34 5.39 -12.82
CA PHE A 95 3.34 5.33 -11.36
C PHE A 95 4.73 5.11 -10.75
N ILE A 96 5.66 4.57 -11.53
CA ILE A 96 7.05 4.35 -11.12
C ILE A 96 8.02 4.78 -12.22
N ILE A 97 9.24 5.11 -11.83
CA ILE A 97 10.31 5.58 -12.72
C ILE A 97 11.59 4.79 -12.45
N THR A 98 12.23 4.24 -13.48
CA THR A 98 13.53 3.58 -13.36
C THR A 98 14.68 4.60 -13.39
N LEU A 99 15.55 4.55 -12.37
CA LEU A 99 16.75 5.38 -12.24
C LEU A 99 18.03 4.60 -12.63
N GLY A 100 17.99 3.86 -13.74
CA GLY A 100 19.09 2.99 -14.19
C GLY A 100 19.46 1.92 -13.16
N THR A 101 20.73 1.84 -12.78
CA THR A 101 21.23 0.87 -11.77
C THR A 101 20.77 1.18 -10.35
N ASN A 102 20.19 2.37 -10.11
CA ASN A 102 19.76 2.79 -8.77
C ASN A 102 18.39 2.22 -8.38
N GLY A 103 17.72 1.49 -9.26
CA GLY A 103 16.42 0.85 -9.02
C GLY A 103 15.25 1.72 -9.48
N ARG A 104 14.08 1.53 -8.86
CA ARG A 104 12.84 2.21 -9.23
C ARG A 104 12.35 3.09 -8.09
N VAL A 105 11.77 4.23 -8.43
CA VAL A 105 11.13 5.14 -7.47
C VAL A 105 9.67 5.36 -7.85
N VAL A 106 8.83 5.64 -6.86
CA VAL A 106 7.45 6.08 -7.10
C VAL A 106 7.46 7.46 -7.74
N THR A 107 6.55 7.70 -8.67
CA THR A 107 6.38 9.02 -9.31
C THR A 107 6.12 10.13 -8.30
N SER A 108 6.61 11.33 -8.61
CA SER A 108 6.28 12.55 -7.87
C SER A 108 5.09 13.31 -8.46
N ASP A 109 4.47 12.77 -9.51
CA ASP A 109 3.26 13.33 -10.12
C ASP A 109 2.04 13.07 -9.23
N LEU A 110 1.76 14.01 -8.32
CA LEU A 110 0.60 13.95 -7.43
C LEU A 110 -0.73 14.04 -8.19
N ALA A 111 -0.76 14.72 -9.34
CA ALA A 111 -1.98 14.85 -10.13
C ALA A 111 -2.37 13.52 -10.76
N LEU A 112 -1.40 12.72 -11.19
CA LEU A 112 -1.63 11.34 -11.65
C LEU A 112 -2.23 10.47 -10.54
N ILE A 113 -1.65 10.52 -9.34
CA ILE A 113 -2.11 9.72 -8.19
C ILE A 113 -3.54 10.10 -7.79
N GLU A 114 -3.83 11.41 -7.69
CA GLU A 114 -5.16 11.89 -7.32
C GLU A 114 -6.21 11.54 -8.39
N LYS A 115 -5.85 11.66 -9.67
CA LYS A 115 -6.70 11.24 -10.78
C LYS A 115 -7.04 9.75 -10.70
N GLU A 116 -6.05 8.90 -10.45
CA GLU A 116 -6.27 7.45 -10.34
C GLU A 116 -7.18 7.12 -9.14
N LYS A 117 -7.00 7.83 -8.02
CA LYS A 117 -7.85 7.70 -6.84
C LYS A 117 -9.32 8.02 -7.13
N ASP A 118 -9.59 9.12 -7.84
CA ASP A 118 -10.93 9.49 -8.28
C ASP A 118 -11.52 8.43 -9.24
N LEU A 119 -10.74 7.93 -10.19
CA LEU A 119 -11.17 6.87 -11.12
C LEU A 119 -11.54 5.58 -10.38
N GLN A 120 -10.72 5.14 -9.41
CA GLN A 120 -11.01 3.96 -8.61
C GLN A 120 -12.28 4.14 -7.77
N LEU A 121 -12.43 5.29 -7.11
CA LEU A 121 -13.61 5.60 -6.30
C LEU A 121 -14.88 5.59 -7.16
N ARG A 122 -14.84 6.19 -8.36
CA ARG A 122 -15.95 6.17 -9.32
C ARG A 122 -16.29 4.74 -9.73
N GLY A 123 -15.31 3.94 -10.11
CA GLY A 123 -15.55 2.56 -10.52
C GLY A 123 -16.19 1.71 -9.43
N ILE A 124 -15.72 1.84 -8.18
CA ILE A 124 -16.32 1.16 -7.02
C ILE A 124 -17.76 1.62 -6.81
N THR A 125 -17.99 2.93 -6.86
CA THR A 125 -19.34 3.52 -6.67
C THR A 125 -20.30 3.06 -7.75
N GLU A 126 -19.87 3.04 -9.02
CA GLU A 126 -20.68 2.58 -10.16
C GLU A 126 -21.02 1.09 -10.02
N ALA A 127 -20.05 0.25 -9.66
CA ALA A 127 -20.28 -1.17 -9.42
C ALA A 127 -21.27 -1.41 -8.27
N TYR A 128 -21.13 -0.66 -7.18
CA TYR A 128 -22.05 -0.70 -6.05
C TYR A 128 -23.47 -0.29 -6.46
N LEU A 129 -23.62 0.84 -7.14
CA LEU A 129 -24.93 1.34 -7.61
C LEU A 129 -25.60 0.35 -8.59
N ALA A 130 -24.83 -0.26 -9.48
CA ALA A 130 -25.34 -1.29 -10.38
C ALA A 130 -25.84 -2.52 -9.59
N ARG A 131 -25.11 -2.92 -8.55
CA ARG A 131 -25.43 -4.08 -7.73
C ARG A 131 -26.73 -3.86 -6.93
N ILE A 132 -26.89 -2.73 -6.26
CA ILE A 132 -28.12 -2.44 -5.50
C ILE A 132 -29.33 -2.27 -6.43
N LYS A 133 -29.14 -1.66 -7.61
CA LYS A 133 -30.20 -1.50 -8.62
C LYS A 133 -30.70 -2.86 -9.12
N SER A 134 -29.80 -3.83 -9.30
CA SER A 134 -30.17 -5.19 -9.68
C SER A 134 -31.01 -5.93 -8.62
N MET A 135 -30.99 -5.45 -7.38
CA MET A 135 -31.79 -5.96 -6.27
C MET A 135 -33.08 -5.16 -6.03
N GLY A 136 -33.35 -4.14 -6.85
CA GLY A 136 -34.56 -3.30 -6.77
C GLY A 136 -34.43 -2.06 -5.88
N PHE A 137 -33.24 -1.79 -5.33
CA PHE A 137 -33.01 -0.59 -4.52
C PHE A 137 -32.67 0.63 -5.38
N THR A 138 -33.05 1.80 -4.88
CA THR A 138 -32.75 3.11 -5.47
C THR A 138 -31.48 3.71 -4.88
N LYS A 139 -31.02 4.81 -5.48
CA LYS A 139 -29.91 5.59 -4.94
C LYS A 139 -30.21 6.15 -3.54
N ASN A 140 -31.48 6.49 -3.28
CA ASN A 140 -31.88 7.04 -1.98
C ASN A 140 -31.78 5.97 -0.89
N ASP A 141 -32.26 4.75 -1.17
CA ASP A 141 -32.11 3.62 -0.23
C ASP A 141 -30.64 3.35 0.10
N ALA A 142 -29.75 3.50 -0.90
CA ALA A 142 -28.31 3.38 -0.69
C ALA A 142 -27.72 4.48 0.19
N ALA A 143 -28.19 5.72 0.02
CA ALA A 143 -27.74 6.86 0.80
C ALA A 143 -28.21 6.74 2.25
N ASP A 144 -29.47 6.36 2.47
CA ASP A 144 -30.04 6.11 3.78
C ASP A 144 -29.26 5.00 4.51
N LEU A 145 -28.91 3.92 3.81
CA LEU A 145 -28.09 2.84 4.36
C LEU A 145 -26.70 3.33 4.80
N ILE A 146 -26.01 4.14 3.98
CA ILE A 146 -24.67 4.65 4.31
C ILE A 146 -24.72 5.53 5.57
N LEU A 147 -25.72 6.41 5.67
CA LEU A 147 -25.87 7.33 6.79
C LEU A 147 -26.12 6.61 8.12
N HIS A 148 -26.83 5.48 8.10
CA HIS A 148 -27.13 4.72 9.32
C HIS A 148 -26.05 3.70 9.69
N LEU A 149 -25.16 3.32 8.78
CA LEU A 149 -24.05 2.39 9.06
C LEU A 149 -22.89 3.03 9.86
N GLU A 150 -22.73 4.36 9.79
CA GLU A 150 -21.67 5.07 10.54
C GLU A 150 -21.99 5.21 12.04
N GLU A 151 -23.23 4.98 12.47
CA GLU A 151 -23.64 5.12 13.88
C GLU A 151 -23.35 3.87 14.73
N GLU A 152 -22.98 2.73 14.12
CA GLU A 152 -22.75 1.45 14.83
C GLU A 152 -21.26 1.09 15.05
N ASN A 153 -20.30 1.94 14.68
CA ASN A 153 -18.85 1.73 14.90
C ASN A 153 -18.21 2.84 15.74
#